data_AF-A0A2N0QRL2-F1
#
_entry.id   AF-A0A2N0QRL2-F1
#
_cell.length_a   1.000
_cell.length_b   1.000
_cell.length_c   1.000
_cell.angle_alpha   90.00
_cell.angle_beta   90.00
_cell.angle_gamma   90.00
#
_symmetry.space_group_name_H-M   'P 1'
#
loop_
_entity.id
_entity.type
_entity.pdbx_description
1 polymer ?
#
loop_
_entity_poly.entity_id
_entity_poly.type
_entity_poly.pdbx_seq_one_letter_code
_entity_poly.pdbx_strand_id
1 'polypeptide(L)'
;MSLEENIEENIQLINKYDIFESRFGVFKILDYDLNLDERKLKFKKYDRVFCEDCSQEIEKFSFVCYNCYNKETDCNERNRMNHGICKSCFTSSTSYGCSICNIFKTSDYDLNLEERKVKYRNSNYVLCKDCYKEVDYYRFYCTYCYFKETDVNKKFRMKFGSNYGVFRTSDYNLEIDNNKKLHMKFGSIFGIFKTSDYNLNLEERRAKYRKFYGIVCEECNNEIDRLYIYCAYCYGYYKETDTNKKEHMILRLNFGIFETLDYNLNLEERSVKYGKFDGILCEECNKVINRYYIYCTYCYDKETDTNKKGHMKFESNFGIFKTSYYNLDLEGRRAKYGKFDGILCEECNKEIKKHHYYCTYCYDRETDTNKKRHMTFGSNFGILDYNLNLKERRAKYMNLDGILCEKCNQEINKHYYYCAYCHDKETDVIVKSHMKFGPNFRIFETFDYNLNLEERKVKYKNYGHIVCEKCNNEIKKQYYNCNYCYHNNQIIINRCKNQKLEFQIMI
;
A
#
# COMPACT_ATOMS: atom_id res chain seq x y z
N MET A 1 -50.02 21.05 51.09
CA MET A 1 -49.27 21.61 49.96
C MET A 1 -48.97 20.44 49.04
N SER A 2 -49.71 20.38 47.95
CA SER A 2 -49.99 19.18 47.17
C SER A 2 -48.77 18.70 46.37
N LEU A 3 -48.73 17.39 46.15
CA LEU A 3 -47.79 16.68 45.26
C LEU A 3 -47.74 17.25 43.83
N GLU A 4 -48.70 18.10 43.46
CA GLU A 4 -48.86 18.70 42.13
C GLU A 4 -47.86 19.84 41.87
N GLU A 5 -47.57 20.70 42.86
CA GLU A 5 -46.59 21.80 42.68
C GLU A 5 -45.16 21.28 42.46
N ASN A 6 -44.82 20.13 43.05
CA ASN A 6 -43.47 19.54 42.96
C ASN A 6 -43.25 18.75 41.64
N ILE A 7 -44.34 18.33 40.98
CA ILE A 7 -44.29 17.77 39.63
C ILE A 7 -44.13 18.91 38.62
N GLU A 8 -44.76 20.06 38.84
CA GLU A 8 -44.71 21.19 37.91
C GLU A 8 -43.35 21.91 37.92
N GLU A 9 -42.70 22.07 39.09
CA GLU A 9 -41.31 22.55 39.17
C GLU A 9 -40.30 21.56 38.55
N ASN A 10 -40.51 20.25 38.70
CA ASN A 10 -39.65 19.24 38.07
C ASN A 10 -39.90 19.11 36.56
N ILE A 11 -41.12 19.29 36.07
CA ILE A 11 -41.41 19.35 34.62
C ILE A 11 -40.80 20.62 34.01
N GLN A 12 -40.79 21.76 34.71
CA GLN A 12 -40.09 22.95 34.24
C GLN A 12 -38.56 22.81 34.26
N LEU A 13 -37.99 22.05 35.21
CA LEU A 13 -36.55 21.74 35.25
C LEU A 13 -36.13 20.69 34.21
N ILE A 14 -36.96 19.68 33.94
CA ILE A 14 -36.74 18.67 32.88
C ILE A 14 -36.87 19.31 31.49
N ASN A 15 -37.80 20.24 31.30
CA ASN A 15 -37.95 20.99 30.04
C ASN A 15 -36.81 21.99 29.78
N LYS A 16 -35.95 22.31 30.77
CA LYS A 16 -34.79 23.19 30.56
C LYS A 16 -33.56 22.46 30.03
N TYR A 17 -33.53 21.12 30.10
CA TYR A 17 -32.35 20.34 29.72
C TYR A 17 -32.54 19.23 28.68
N ASP A 18 -33.75 18.97 28.15
CA ASP A 18 -33.93 17.90 27.17
C ASP A 18 -34.99 18.15 26.07
N ILE A 19 -34.96 19.32 25.42
CA ILE A 19 -35.48 19.45 24.05
C ILE A 19 -34.52 20.30 23.22
N PHE A 20 -33.35 19.75 22.87
CA PHE A 20 -32.79 20.04 21.55
C PHE A 20 -33.70 19.33 20.55
N GLU A 21 -34.81 19.98 20.20
CA GLU A 21 -35.67 19.56 19.10
C GLU A 21 -34.77 19.49 17.87
N SER A 22 -34.31 18.29 17.53
CA SER A 22 -33.31 18.12 16.49
C SER A 22 -34.01 18.55 15.20
N ARG A 23 -33.58 19.66 14.61
CA ARG A 23 -34.26 20.16 13.42
C ARG A 23 -33.86 19.27 12.25
N PHE A 24 -34.76 18.42 11.79
CA PHE A 24 -34.50 17.54 10.66
C PHE A 24 -34.85 18.23 9.34
N GLY A 25 -33.90 18.23 8.41
CA GLY A 25 -34.11 18.67 7.03
C GLY A 25 -34.48 17.50 6.14
N VAL A 26 -35.37 17.71 5.18
CA VAL A 26 -35.67 16.74 4.11
C VAL A 26 -34.99 17.22 2.83
N PHE A 27 -34.14 16.38 2.25
CA PHE A 27 -33.43 16.62 1.01
C PHE A 27 -34.15 15.95 -0.15
N LYS A 28 -34.63 16.78 -1.07
CA LYS A 28 -35.45 16.39 -2.22
C LYS A 28 -34.60 16.23 -3.48
N ILE A 29 -35.11 15.52 -4.48
CA ILE A 29 -34.44 15.35 -5.78
C ILE A 29 -34.14 16.71 -6.46
N LEU A 30 -35.03 17.70 -6.30
CA LEU A 30 -34.84 19.04 -6.85
C LEU A 30 -33.72 19.83 -6.15
N ASP A 31 -33.30 19.41 -4.95
CA ASP A 31 -32.17 20.05 -4.26
C ASP A 31 -30.84 19.78 -4.96
N TYR A 32 -30.79 18.76 -5.84
CA TYR A 32 -29.65 18.53 -6.70
C TYR A 32 -29.49 19.60 -7.79
N ASP A 33 -30.47 20.47 -8.05
CA ASP A 33 -30.29 21.60 -8.98
C ASP A 33 -29.43 22.72 -8.39
N LEU A 34 -29.38 22.81 -7.06
CA LEU A 34 -28.55 23.76 -6.34
C LEU A 34 -27.09 23.30 -6.37
N ASN A 35 -26.15 24.25 -6.42
CA ASN A 35 -24.74 23.95 -6.22
C ASN A 35 -24.44 23.64 -4.74
N LEU A 36 -23.24 23.10 -4.45
CA LEU A 36 -22.87 22.66 -3.09
C LEU A 36 -22.99 23.76 -2.03
N ASP A 37 -22.59 25.00 -2.36
CA ASP A 37 -22.64 26.11 -1.41
C ASP A 37 -24.08 26.56 -1.14
N GLU A 38 -24.93 26.54 -2.18
CA GLU A 38 -26.37 26.79 -2.05
C GLU A 38 -27.06 25.73 -1.20
N ARG A 39 -26.70 24.45 -1.35
CA ARG A 39 -27.22 23.36 -0.50
C ARG A 39 -26.79 23.56 0.96
N LYS A 40 -25.52 23.88 1.19
CA LYS A 40 -25.00 24.19 2.54
C LYS A 40 -25.77 25.33 3.19
N LEU A 41 -26.05 26.40 2.43
CA LEU A 41 -26.84 27.54 2.92
C LEU A 41 -28.29 27.13 3.23
N LYS A 42 -28.94 26.38 2.33
CA LYS A 42 -30.33 25.91 2.49
C LYS A 42 -30.50 25.06 3.75
N PHE A 43 -29.55 24.16 4.00
CA PHE A 43 -29.64 23.19 5.11
C PHE A 43 -28.89 23.59 6.38
N LYS A 44 -28.29 24.79 6.43
CA LYS A 44 -27.47 25.27 7.54
C LYS A 44 -28.16 25.20 8.93
N LYS A 45 -29.48 25.36 8.96
CA LYS A 45 -30.28 25.42 10.20
C LYS A 45 -30.76 24.06 10.73
N TYR A 46 -30.46 22.96 10.02
CA TYR A 46 -30.89 21.61 10.38
C TYR A 46 -29.73 20.81 10.97
N ASP A 47 -29.99 20.03 12.01
CA ASP A 47 -28.99 19.23 12.72
C ASP A 47 -28.64 17.94 11.98
N ARG A 48 -29.64 17.36 11.30
CA ARG A 48 -29.48 16.21 10.39
C ARG A 48 -30.38 16.39 9.19
N VAL A 49 -29.97 15.83 8.05
CA VAL A 49 -30.71 15.93 6.80
C VAL A 49 -30.91 14.53 6.25
N PHE A 50 -32.15 14.18 5.91
CA PHE A 50 -32.49 12.87 5.37
C PHE A 50 -32.93 12.97 3.92
N CYS A 51 -32.52 12.01 3.09
CA CYS A 51 -32.99 11.90 1.72
C CYS A 51 -34.47 11.51 1.67
N GLU A 52 -35.28 12.23 0.89
CA GLU A 52 -36.70 11.95 0.69
C GLU A 52 -36.95 10.55 0.13
N ASP A 53 -36.12 10.09 -0.81
CA ASP A 53 -36.37 8.85 -1.55
C ASP A 53 -35.98 7.58 -0.79
N CYS A 54 -34.88 7.62 -0.03
CA CYS A 54 -34.35 6.42 0.63
C CYS A 54 -34.29 6.53 2.15
N SER A 55 -34.73 7.65 2.73
CA SER A 55 -34.77 7.93 4.18
C SER A 55 -33.42 7.79 4.90
N GLN A 56 -32.32 7.85 4.16
CA GLN A 56 -30.96 7.75 4.72
C GLN A 56 -30.43 9.14 5.02
N GLU A 57 -29.63 9.22 6.08
CA GLU A 57 -28.98 10.46 6.48
C GLU A 57 -27.96 10.89 5.41
N ILE A 58 -28.01 12.15 5.04
CA ILE A 58 -27.09 12.77 4.09
C ILE A 58 -25.94 13.39 4.86
N GLU A 59 -24.73 13.04 4.44
CA GLU A 59 -23.52 13.67 4.95
C GLU A 59 -23.50 15.16 4.63
N LYS A 60 -23.44 15.99 5.68
CA LYS A 60 -23.44 17.47 5.58
C LYS A 60 -22.25 18.06 4.81
N PHE A 61 -21.17 17.30 4.61
CA PHE A 61 -20.01 17.78 3.86
C PHE A 61 -20.25 17.75 2.35
N SER A 62 -20.83 16.67 1.84
CA SER A 62 -21.04 16.45 0.40
C SER A 62 -22.44 16.85 -0.06
N PHE A 63 -23.46 16.78 0.81
CA PHE A 63 -24.86 16.95 0.42
C PHE A 63 -25.24 16.09 -0.82
N VAL A 64 -24.73 14.86 -0.84
CA VAL A 64 -25.03 13.82 -1.83
C VAL A 64 -25.55 12.58 -1.09
N CYS A 65 -26.69 12.05 -1.51
CA CYS A 65 -27.14 10.75 -1.04
C CYS A 65 -26.40 9.64 -1.80
N TYR A 66 -25.40 9.03 -1.18
CA TYR A 66 -24.60 7.98 -1.82
C TYR A 66 -25.43 6.75 -2.23
N ASN A 67 -26.51 6.44 -1.52
CA ASN A 67 -27.38 5.32 -1.87
C ASN A 67 -28.17 5.57 -3.17
N CYS A 68 -28.66 6.78 -3.39
CA CYS A 68 -29.29 7.15 -4.66
C CYS A 68 -28.22 7.30 -5.76
N TYR A 69 -27.09 7.94 -5.45
CA TYR A 69 -26.00 8.17 -6.39
C TYR A 69 -25.42 6.87 -6.98
N ASN A 70 -25.21 5.85 -6.13
CA ASN A 70 -24.66 4.57 -6.57
C ASN A 70 -25.63 3.77 -7.45
N LYS A 71 -26.95 4.01 -7.32
CA LYS A 71 -27.99 3.39 -8.16
C LYS A 71 -28.24 4.15 -9.46
N GLU A 72 -27.89 5.43 -9.52
CA GLU A 72 -28.06 6.25 -10.71
C GLU A 72 -27.16 5.73 -11.84
N THR A 73 -27.67 5.57 -13.05
CA THR A 73 -26.93 5.07 -14.22
C THR A 73 -26.71 6.14 -15.28
N ASP A 74 -27.51 7.21 -15.27
CA ASP A 74 -27.32 8.38 -16.12
C ASP A 74 -26.16 9.24 -15.60
N CYS A 75 -25.15 9.42 -16.44
CA CYS A 75 -24.01 10.25 -16.10
C CYS A 75 -24.37 11.75 -15.96
N ASN A 76 -25.41 12.22 -16.65
CA ASN A 76 -25.87 13.60 -16.50
C ASN A 76 -26.47 13.82 -15.12
N GLU A 77 -27.29 12.87 -14.68
CA GLU A 77 -27.91 12.89 -13.36
C GLU A 77 -26.85 12.77 -12.25
N ARG A 78 -25.84 11.91 -12.40
CA ARG A 78 -24.70 11.87 -11.46
C ARG A 78 -23.95 13.20 -11.36
N ASN A 79 -23.76 13.90 -12.48
CA ASN A 79 -23.11 15.21 -12.47
C ASN A 79 -23.96 16.29 -11.80
N ARG A 80 -25.28 16.29 -12.08
CA ARG A 80 -26.26 17.14 -11.39
C ARG A 80 -26.22 16.90 -9.88
N MET A 81 -26.21 15.64 -9.46
CA MET A 81 -26.12 15.25 -8.06
C MET A 81 -24.85 15.77 -7.38
N ASN A 82 -23.69 15.71 -8.04
CA ASN A 82 -22.42 16.15 -7.45
C ASN A 82 -22.22 17.68 -7.45
N HIS A 83 -22.72 18.39 -8.47
CA HIS A 83 -22.26 19.76 -8.75
C HIS A 83 -23.37 20.79 -8.95
N GLY A 84 -24.64 20.39 -9.03
CA GLY A 84 -25.73 21.30 -9.33
C GLY A 84 -25.92 21.58 -10.81
N ILE A 85 -26.89 22.43 -11.13
CA ILE A 85 -27.09 22.98 -12.48
C ILE A 85 -26.53 24.40 -12.53
N CYS A 86 -25.86 24.74 -13.63
CA CYS A 86 -25.47 26.13 -13.87
C CYS A 86 -26.70 26.98 -14.18
N LYS A 87 -26.92 28.05 -13.41
CA LYS A 87 -28.06 28.96 -13.60
C LYS A 87 -28.03 29.76 -14.91
N SER A 88 -26.87 29.87 -15.57
CA SER A 88 -26.72 30.67 -16.80
C SER A 88 -26.93 29.86 -18.08
N CYS A 89 -26.50 28.59 -18.09
CA CYS A 89 -26.62 27.71 -19.28
C CYS A 89 -27.57 26.52 -19.07
N PHE A 90 -28.14 26.36 -17.87
CA PHE A 90 -29.10 25.32 -17.49
C PHE A 90 -28.60 23.87 -17.70
N THR A 91 -27.28 23.67 -17.82
CA THR A 91 -26.65 22.36 -17.91
C THR A 91 -26.04 21.94 -16.57
N SER A 92 -25.96 20.63 -16.30
CA SER A 92 -25.28 20.08 -15.11
C SER A 92 -23.84 20.56 -15.03
N SER A 93 -23.45 21.13 -13.90
CA SER A 93 -22.07 21.55 -13.62
C SER A 93 -21.15 20.32 -13.54
N THR A 94 -19.87 20.48 -13.90
CA THR A 94 -18.83 19.48 -13.61
C THR A 94 -17.95 19.95 -12.46
N SER A 95 -16.99 19.13 -12.03
CA SER A 95 -16.10 19.33 -10.88
C SER A 95 -15.31 20.64 -10.86
N TYR A 96 -15.31 21.44 -11.92
CA TYR A 96 -14.47 22.64 -12.06
C TYR A 96 -15.22 23.92 -12.47
N GLY A 97 -16.55 23.93 -12.36
CA GLY A 97 -17.38 25.14 -12.54
C GLY A 97 -17.62 25.56 -14.00
N CYS A 98 -18.61 26.44 -14.20
CA CYS A 98 -19.00 26.98 -15.51
C CYS A 98 -18.12 28.19 -15.92
N SER A 99 -16.80 27.98 -16.01
CA SER A 99 -15.88 29.03 -16.43
C SER A 99 -15.09 28.56 -17.67
N ILE A 100 -15.63 28.91 -18.84
CA ILE A 100 -15.07 28.73 -20.19
C ILE A 100 -15.03 27.26 -20.67
N CYS A 101 -16.22 26.68 -20.89
CA CYS A 101 -16.40 25.41 -21.60
C CYS A 101 -16.84 25.65 -23.05
N ASN A 102 -16.10 25.12 -24.02
CA ASN A 102 -16.50 25.13 -25.43
C ASN A 102 -17.06 23.75 -25.84
N ILE A 103 -18.04 23.74 -26.73
CA ILE A 103 -18.69 22.50 -27.20
C ILE A 103 -18.08 22.06 -28.53
N PHE A 104 -17.47 20.88 -28.53
CA PHE A 104 -17.00 20.15 -29.70
C PHE A 104 -18.18 19.49 -30.42
N LYS A 105 -18.53 20.02 -31.59
CA LYS A 105 -19.61 19.54 -32.45
C LYS A 105 -19.11 18.45 -33.39
N THR A 106 -20.00 17.58 -33.86
CA THR A 106 -19.67 16.55 -34.84
C THR A 106 -19.09 17.12 -36.15
N SER A 107 -19.51 18.34 -36.53
CA SER A 107 -18.93 19.08 -37.66
C SER A 107 -17.46 19.45 -37.47
N ASP A 108 -16.96 19.48 -36.24
CA ASP A 108 -15.55 19.79 -35.99
C ASP A 108 -14.64 18.63 -36.38
N TYR A 109 -15.21 17.46 -36.64
CA TYR A 109 -14.48 16.35 -37.25
C TYR A 109 -14.06 16.62 -38.70
N ASP A 110 -14.63 17.64 -39.36
CA ASP A 110 -14.16 18.07 -40.68
C ASP A 110 -12.84 18.83 -40.63
N LEU A 111 -12.57 19.51 -39.51
CA LEU A 111 -11.33 20.23 -39.29
C LEU A 111 -10.17 19.26 -39.08
N ASN A 112 -8.99 19.60 -39.58
CA ASN A 112 -7.77 18.88 -39.27
C ASN A 112 -7.27 19.20 -37.84
N LEU A 113 -6.26 18.47 -37.34
CA LEU A 113 -5.79 18.61 -35.96
C LEU A 113 -5.31 20.03 -35.61
N GLU A 114 -4.60 20.69 -36.52
CA GLU A 114 -4.08 22.05 -36.29
C GLU A 114 -5.22 23.09 -36.28
N GLU A 115 -6.22 22.93 -37.15
CA GLU A 115 -7.41 23.78 -37.15
C GLU A 115 -8.22 23.65 -35.86
N ARG A 116 -8.35 22.43 -35.31
CA ARG A 116 -9.03 22.21 -34.02
C ARG A 116 -8.26 22.83 -32.85
N LYS A 117 -6.93 22.71 -32.85
CA LYS A 117 -6.06 23.37 -31.85
C LYS A 117 -6.25 24.88 -31.86
N VAL A 118 -6.28 25.50 -33.04
CA VAL A 118 -6.51 26.94 -33.18
C VAL A 118 -7.91 27.31 -32.68
N LYS A 119 -8.94 26.57 -33.11
CA LYS A 119 -10.34 26.82 -32.73
C LYS A 119 -10.55 26.78 -31.21
N TYR A 120 -9.89 25.85 -30.53
CA TYR A 120 -10.08 25.63 -29.10
C TYR A 120 -8.95 26.17 -28.21
N ARG A 121 -7.98 26.91 -28.77
CA ARG A 121 -6.76 27.38 -28.10
C ARG A 121 -6.99 28.14 -26.78
N ASN A 122 -8.10 28.86 -26.68
CA ASN A 122 -8.46 29.67 -25.52
C ASN A 122 -9.54 29.01 -24.65
N SER A 123 -9.83 27.73 -24.87
CA SER A 123 -10.81 26.97 -24.07
C SER A 123 -10.08 26.29 -22.93
N ASN A 124 -10.57 26.47 -21.71
CA ASN A 124 -10.04 25.72 -20.57
C ASN A 124 -10.44 24.25 -20.66
N TYR A 125 -11.66 23.98 -21.15
CA TYR A 125 -12.19 22.64 -21.35
C TYR A 125 -13.04 22.58 -22.63
N VAL A 126 -12.96 21.47 -23.34
CA VAL A 126 -13.74 21.21 -24.55
C VAL A 126 -14.60 19.97 -24.32
N LEU A 127 -15.92 20.08 -24.42
CA LEU A 127 -16.85 18.97 -24.20
C LEU A 127 -17.44 18.49 -25.52
N CYS A 128 -17.50 17.17 -25.72
CA CYS A 128 -18.17 16.59 -26.87
C CYS A 128 -19.67 16.84 -26.80
N LYS A 129 -20.26 17.40 -27.86
CA LYS A 129 -21.71 17.63 -27.95
C LYS A 129 -22.52 16.34 -27.76
N ASP A 130 -22.01 15.23 -28.27
CA ASP A 130 -22.79 13.99 -28.39
C ASP A 130 -22.75 13.14 -27.10
N CYS A 131 -21.73 13.29 -26.26
CA CYS A 131 -21.60 12.51 -25.01
C CYS A 131 -21.24 13.33 -23.78
N TYR A 132 -21.04 14.64 -23.92
CA TYR A 132 -20.69 15.58 -22.84
C TYR A 132 -19.44 15.20 -22.04
N LYS A 133 -18.64 14.26 -22.55
CA LYS A 133 -17.31 13.94 -22.03
C LYS A 133 -16.30 14.95 -22.54
N GLU A 134 -15.28 15.17 -21.72
CA GLU A 134 -14.14 15.98 -22.10
C GLU A 134 -13.45 15.39 -23.33
N VAL A 135 -13.22 16.26 -24.30
CA VAL A 135 -12.41 15.98 -25.48
C VAL A 135 -10.95 16.02 -25.03
N ASP A 136 -10.23 14.94 -25.34
CA ASP A 136 -8.81 14.81 -25.00
C ASP A 136 -8.03 16.02 -25.54
N TYR A 137 -7.45 16.79 -24.62
CA TYR A 137 -6.74 18.03 -24.92
C TYR A 137 -5.50 17.82 -25.83
N TYR A 138 -4.91 16.63 -25.84
CA TYR A 138 -3.77 16.32 -26.71
C TYR A 138 -4.21 15.85 -28.09
N ARG A 139 -5.38 15.22 -28.17
CA ARG A 139 -5.86 14.56 -29.40
C ARG A 139 -6.93 15.35 -30.15
N PHE A 140 -7.60 16.30 -29.51
CA PHE A 140 -8.70 17.12 -30.06
C PHE A 140 -9.77 16.31 -30.82
N TYR A 141 -10.12 15.14 -30.28
CA TYR A 141 -11.32 14.38 -30.63
C TYR A 141 -11.88 13.67 -29.40
N CYS A 142 -13.20 13.46 -29.37
CA CYS A 142 -13.83 12.69 -28.29
C CYS A 142 -13.43 11.21 -28.36
N THR A 143 -12.65 10.74 -27.37
CA THR A 143 -12.18 9.36 -27.27
C THR A 143 -13.33 8.40 -27.01
N TYR A 144 -14.30 8.80 -26.19
CA TYR A 144 -15.48 7.97 -25.89
C TYR A 144 -16.32 7.68 -27.14
N CYS A 145 -16.66 8.72 -27.92
CA CYS A 145 -17.36 8.53 -29.19
C CYS A 145 -16.51 7.75 -30.20
N TYR A 146 -15.18 7.98 -30.23
CA TYR A 146 -14.27 7.24 -31.10
C TYR A 146 -14.29 5.74 -30.83
N PHE A 147 -14.30 5.31 -29.56
CA PHE A 147 -14.35 3.88 -29.22
C PHE A 147 -15.69 3.23 -29.55
N LYS A 148 -16.79 3.99 -29.46
CA LYS A 148 -18.14 3.52 -29.83
C LYS A 148 -18.38 3.44 -31.34
N GLU A 149 -17.68 4.26 -32.14
CA GLU A 149 -17.85 4.26 -33.59
C GLU A 149 -17.37 2.94 -34.21
N THR A 150 -18.21 2.28 -35.00
CA THR A 150 -17.89 0.99 -35.65
C THR A 150 -17.44 1.19 -37.09
N ASP A 151 -17.78 2.31 -37.72
CA ASP A 151 -17.34 2.65 -39.07
C ASP A 151 -15.87 3.12 -39.06
N VAL A 152 -15.02 2.35 -39.74
CA VAL A 152 -13.58 2.59 -39.83
C VAL A 152 -13.26 3.92 -40.52
N ASN A 153 -14.02 4.30 -41.55
CA ASN A 153 -13.82 5.57 -42.24
C ASN A 153 -14.20 6.75 -41.34
N LYS A 154 -15.31 6.65 -40.59
CA LYS A 154 -15.66 7.67 -39.60
C LYS A 154 -14.61 7.78 -38.50
N LYS A 155 -14.06 6.66 -38.01
CA LYS A 155 -12.94 6.66 -37.05
C LYS A 155 -11.71 7.40 -37.58
N PHE A 156 -11.35 7.18 -38.84
CA PHE A 156 -10.24 7.89 -39.47
C PHE A 156 -10.53 9.40 -39.60
N ARG A 157 -11.73 9.79 -40.04
CA ARG A 157 -12.16 11.20 -40.09
C ARG A 157 -12.10 11.87 -38.71
N MET A 158 -12.54 11.17 -37.67
CA MET A 158 -12.48 11.68 -36.29
C MET A 158 -11.04 11.99 -35.85
N LYS A 159 -10.07 11.18 -36.27
CA LYS A 159 -8.66 11.32 -35.89
C LYS A 159 -7.87 12.30 -36.75
N PHE A 160 -8.15 12.36 -38.05
CA PHE A 160 -7.30 13.06 -39.03
C PHE A 160 -7.98 14.23 -39.74
N GLY A 161 -9.29 14.44 -39.54
CA GLY A 161 -10.07 15.44 -40.29
C GLY A 161 -10.61 14.88 -41.60
N SER A 162 -11.12 15.73 -42.49
CA SER A 162 -11.62 15.29 -43.82
C SER A 162 -10.52 15.16 -44.89
N ASN A 163 -9.29 15.59 -44.58
CA ASN A 163 -8.12 15.50 -45.47
C ASN A 163 -7.24 14.28 -45.15
N TYR A 164 -7.76 13.06 -45.38
CA TYR A 164 -6.97 11.83 -45.27
C TYR A 164 -7.16 10.95 -46.51
N GLY A 165 -6.04 10.39 -47.00
CA GLY A 165 -6.07 9.36 -48.04
C GLY A 165 -6.28 7.98 -47.42
N VAL A 166 -7.26 7.23 -47.92
CA VAL A 166 -7.42 5.81 -47.58
C VAL A 166 -6.86 4.99 -48.73
N PHE A 167 -5.75 4.29 -48.51
CA PHE A 167 -5.25 3.31 -49.47
C PHE A 167 -6.14 2.07 -49.43
N ARG A 168 -6.55 1.59 -50.61
CA ARG A 168 -7.37 0.38 -50.74
C ARG A 168 -6.47 -0.84 -50.67
N THR A 169 -7.00 -1.98 -50.24
CA THR A 169 -6.27 -3.25 -50.22
C THR A 169 -5.77 -3.66 -51.62
N SER A 170 -6.40 -3.16 -52.68
CA SER A 170 -5.92 -3.29 -54.07
C SER A 170 -4.56 -2.63 -54.30
N ASP A 171 -4.17 -1.64 -53.49
CA ASP A 171 -2.87 -0.97 -53.55
C ASP A 171 -1.75 -1.83 -52.93
N TYR A 172 -2.12 -2.87 -52.17
CA TYR A 172 -1.21 -3.86 -51.55
C TYR A 172 -1.03 -5.14 -52.38
N ASN A 173 -1.92 -5.42 -53.34
CA ASN A 173 -1.97 -6.69 -54.09
C ASN A 173 -1.16 -6.70 -55.40
N LEU A 174 -0.32 -5.71 -55.64
CA LEU A 174 0.77 -5.86 -56.60
C LEU A 174 1.95 -6.47 -55.86
N GLU A 175 2.65 -7.43 -56.45
CA GLU A 175 3.96 -7.90 -56.02
C GLU A 175 4.96 -6.72 -56.07
N ILE A 176 4.85 -5.82 -55.11
CA ILE A 176 5.70 -4.65 -54.98
C ILE A 176 6.95 -5.14 -54.27
N ASP A 177 8.06 -5.20 -55.02
CA ASP A 177 9.43 -5.38 -54.54
C ASP A 177 9.63 -4.60 -53.22
N ASN A 178 10.29 -5.22 -52.23
CA ASN A 178 10.60 -4.62 -50.95
C ASN A 178 11.26 -3.24 -51.11
N ASN A 179 12.05 -3.01 -52.16
CA ASN A 179 12.61 -1.70 -52.48
C ASN A 179 11.54 -0.64 -52.79
N LYS A 180 10.48 -0.98 -53.53
CA LYS A 180 9.37 -0.05 -53.78
C LYS A 180 8.56 0.21 -52.50
N LYS A 181 8.37 -0.77 -51.62
CA LYS A 181 7.74 -0.56 -50.31
C LYS A 181 8.56 0.38 -49.41
N LEU A 182 9.88 0.23 -49.42
CA LEU A 182 10.81 1.10 -48.68
C LEU A 182 10.84 2.52 -49.26
N HIS A 183 10.86 2.65 -50.58
CA HIS A 183 10.74 3.94 -51.27
C HIS A 183 9.40 4.64 -50.98
N MET A 184 8.31 3.89 -50.89
CA MET A 184 6.99 4.43 -50.51
C MET A 184 6.94 4.89 -49.05
N LYS A 185 7.64 4.21 -48.14
CA LYS A 185 7.62 4.50 -46.69
C LYS A 185 8.58 5.62 -46.26
N PHE A 186 9.77 5.69 -46.84
CA PHE A 186 10.83 6.64 -46.43
C PHE A 186 11.26 7.61 -47.54
N GLY A 187 10.67 7.52 -48.74
CA GLY A 187 11.21 8.17 -49.92
C GLY A 187 12.53 7.54 -50.37
N SER A 188 13.31 8.26 -51.19
CA SER A 188 14.62 7.80 -51.70
C SER A 188 15.78 7.92 -50.70
N ILE A 189 15.50 8.25 -49.44
CA ILE A 189 16.53 8.61 -48.44
C ILE A 189 16.41 7.67 -47.23
N PHE A 190 16.77 6.40 -47.45
CA PHE A 190 16.92 5.41 -46.38
C PHE A 190 18.35 4.85 -46.37
N GLY A 191 18.82 4.51 -45.17
CA GLY A 191 20.12 3.89 -44.96
C GLY A 191 19.99 2.37 -44.92
N ILE A 192 20.96 1.66 -45.48
CA ILE A 192 21.07 0.21 -45.35
C ILE A 192 22.09 -0.08 -44.25
N PHE A 193 21.63 -0.64 -43.14
CA PHE A 193 22.45 -1.08 -42.02
C PHE A 193 23.12 -2.39 -42.36
N LYS A 194 24.45 -2.33 -42.42
CA LYS A 194 25.30 -3.47 -42.78
C LYS A 194 25.71 -4.25 -41.54
N THR A 195 26.02 -5.52 -41.72
CA THR A 195 26.55 -6.40 -40.68
C THR A 195 27.88 -5.89 -40.16
N SER A 196 28.68 -5.24 -41.01
CA SER A 196 29.91 -4.55 -40.58
C SER A 196 29.66 -3.34 -39.69
N ASP A 197 28.45 -2.78 -39.64
CA ASP A 197 28.11 -1.64 -38.77
C ASP A 197 27.95 -2.05 -37.31
N TYR A 198 27.84 -3.35 -37.03
CA TYR A 198 27.96 -3.86 -35.67
C TYR A 198 29.34 -3.57 -35.04
N ASN A 199 30.37 -3.32 -35.87
CA ASN A 199 31.69 -2.92 -35.40
C ASN A 199 31.78 -1.43 -34.98
N LEU A 200 30.76 -0.62 -35.25
CA LEU A 200 30.67 0.78 -34.81
C LEU A 200 29.99 0.85 -33.43
N ASN A 201 30.38 1.82 -32.59
CA ASN A 201 29.67 2.13 -31.34
C ASN A 201 28.34 2.89 -31.61
N LEU A 202 27.48 3.06 -30.60
CA LEU A 202 26.17 3.68 -30.77
C LEU A 202 26.25 5.12 -31.31
N GLU A 203 27.19 5.93 -30.82
CA GLU A 203 27.39 7.31 -31.27
C GLU A 203 27.91 7.36 -32.72
N GLU A 204 28.82 6.47 -33.09
CA GLU A 204 29.31 6.30 -34.47
C GLU A 204 28.18 5.88 -35.42
N ARG A 205 27.32 4.94 -35.00
CA ARG A 205 26.14 4.53 -35.78
C ARG A 205 25.15 5.68 -35.91
N ARG A 206 24.90 6.43 -34.84
CA ARG A 206 24.05 7.64 -34.86
C ARG A 206 24.59 8.68 -35.82
N ALA A 207 25.89 8.95 -35.79
CA ALA A 207 26.55 9.86 -36.72
C ALA A 207 26.43 9.37 -38.16
N LYS A 208 26.72 8.08 -38.42
CA LYS A 208 26.65 7.47 -39.75
C LYS A 208 25.25 7.53 -40.35
N TYR A 209 24.22 7.26 -39.55
CA TYR A 209 22.84 7.17 -40.02
C TYR A 209 22.01 8.45 -39.84
N ARG A 210 22.60 9.52 -39.30
CA ARG A 210 21.94 10.79 -38.95
C ARG A 210 21.13 11.41 -40.09
N LYS A 211 21.60 11.26 -41.33
CA LYS A 211 21.03 11.91 -42.53
C LYS A 211 19.89 11.14 -43.19
N PHE A 212 19.64 9.89 -42.79
CA PHE A 212 18.58 9.08 -43.41
C PHE A 212 17.24 9.31 -42.71
N TYR A 213 16.11 8.99 -43.35
CA TYR A 213 14.75 9.02 -42.76
C TYR A 213 14.24 7.65 -42.29
N GLY A 214 14.77 6.57 -42.86
CA GLY A 214 14.62 5.18 -42.38
C GLY A 214 15.96 4.46 -42.40
N ILE A 215 16.09 3.42 -41.59
CA ILE A 215 17.24 2.52 -41.61
C ILE A 215 16.71 1.10 -41.74
N VAL A 216 17.28 0.30 -42.63
CA VAL A 216 16.83 -1.07 -42.91
C VAL A 216 18.00 -2.02 -42.79
N CYS A 217 17.80 -3.16 -42.15
CA CYS A 217 18.82 -4.21 -42.04
C CYS A 217 19.05 -4.90 -43.38
N GLU A 218 20.31 -5.04 -43.81
CA GLU A 218 20.64 -5.73 -45.07
C GLU A 218 20.25 -7.22 -45.08
N GLU A 219 20.29 -7.87 -43.91
CA GLU A 219 20.08 -9.32 -43.78
C GLU A 219 18.60 -9.70 -43.76
N CYS A 220 17.79 -9.00 -42.95
CA CYS A 220 16.38 -9.37 -42.77
C CYS A 220 15.39 -8.37 -43.36
N ASN A 221 15.87 -7.29 -43.99
CA ASN A 221 15.05 -6.21 -44.55
C ASN A 221 14.08 -5.54 -43.56
N ASN A 222 14.26 -5.77 -42.26
CA ASN A 222 13.47 -5.11 -41.23
C ASN A 222 13.99 -3.71 -40.96
N GLU A 223 13.05 -2.82 -40.64
CA GLU A 223 13.36 -1.48 -40.19
C GLU A 223 14.07 -1.52 -38.84
N ILE A 224 15.09 -0.67 -38.71
CA ILE A 224 15.88 -0.51 -37.51
C ILE A 224 15.42 0.73 -36.75
N ASP A 225 15.19 0.56 -35.45
CA ASP A 225 14.87 1.65 -34.55
C ASP A 225 16.01 2.68 -34.51
N ARG A 226 15.68 3.95 -34.76
CA ARG A 226 16.63 5.07 -34.76
C ARG A 226 17.23 5.38 -33.40
N LEU A 227 16.58 4.99 -32.31
CA LEU A 227 17.07 5.26 -30.96
C LEU A 227 18.32 4.43 -30.65
N TYR A 228 18.30 3.16 -31.08
CA TYR A 228 19.31 2.16 -30.75
C TYR A 228 20.20 1.77 -31.95
N ILE A 229 19.73 1.99 -33.19
CA ILE A 229 20.45 1.72 -34.44
C ILE A 229 21.12 0.34 -34.44
N TYR A 230 20.31 -0.69 -34.17
CA TYR A 230 20.67 -2.10 -34.35
C TYR A 230 19.44 -2.89 -34.79
N CYS A 231 19.64 -3.99 -35.51
CA CYS A 231 18.53 -4.84 -35.95
C CYS A 231 18.07 -5.77 -34.82
N ALA A 232 16.93 -5.47 -34.20
CA ALA A 232 16.31 -6.28 -33.15
C ALA A 232 15.91 -7.68 -33.62
N TYR A 233 15.54 -7.83 -34.89
CA TYR A 233 15.17 -9.12 -35.47
C TYR A 233 16.37 -10.02 -35.68
N CYS A 234 17.47 -9.50 -36.25
CA CYS A 234 18.73 -10.24 -36.35
C CYS A 234 19.32 -10.51 -34.96
N TYR A 235 19.16 -9.58 -34.02
CA TYR A 235 19.53 -9.73 -32.61
C TYR A 235 18.79 -10.86 -31.88
N GLY A 236 17.48 -11.01 -32.13
CA GLY A 236 16.64 -12.00 -31.46
C GLY A 236 16.65 -13.39 -32.10
N TYR A 237 16.83 -13.47 -33.42
CA TYR A 237 16.64 -14.71 -34.19
C TYR A 237 17.95 -15.35 -34.71
N TYR A 238 19.01 -14.57 -34.97
CA TYR A 238 20.31 -15.16 -35.30
C TYR A 238 21.04 -15.58 -34.01
N LYS A 239 21.49 -16.83 -34.03
CA LYS A 239 22.14 -17.61 -32.96
C LYS A 239 23.47 -17.02 -32.48
N GLU A 240 23.56 -15.76 -32.07
CA GLU A 240 24.77 -15.28 -31.40
C GLU A 240 24.77 -15.82 -29.97
N THR A 241 25.50 -16.90 -29.72
CA THR A 241 25.58 -17.54 -28.39
C THR A 241 26.61 -16.85 -27.48
N ASP A 242 27.46 -16.00 -28.06
CA ASP A 242 28.45 -15.25 -27.32
C ASP A 242 27.79 -14.03 -26.65
N THR A 243 27.64 -14.10 -25.32
CA THR A 243 27.10 -13.02 -24.49
C THR A 243 27.88 -11.72 -24.67
N ASN A 244 29.19 -11.79 -24.87
CA ASN A 244 30.04 -10.60 -25.07
C ASN A 244 29.73 -9.94 -26.40
N LYS A 245 29.52 -10.70 -27.49
CA LYS A 245 29.08 -10.14 -28.78
C LYS A 245 27.66 -9.60 -28.70
N LYS A 246 26.74 -10.28 -28.01
CA LYS A 246 25.37 -9.80 -27.79
C LYS A 246 25.34 -8.46 -27.07
N GLU A 247 26.06 -8.30 -25.97
CA GLU A 247 26.06 -7.05 -25.20
C GLU A 247 26.86 -5.94 -25.91
N HIS A 248 27.94 -6.27 -26.62
CA HIS A 248 28.63 -5.33 -27.53
C HIS A 248 27.71 -4.80 -28.64
N MET A 249 26.80 -5.63 -29.18
CA MET A 249 25.87 -5.25 -30.24
C MET A 249 24.79 -4.26 -29.77
N ILE A 250 24.32 -4.37 -28.52
CA ILE A 250 23.26 -3.53 -27.94
C ILE A 250 23.79 -2.15 -27.53
N LEU A 251 24.97 -2.11 -26.92
CA LEU A 251 25.33 -0.96 -26.09
C LEU A 251 26.68 -0.34 -26.41
N ARG A 252 27.65 -1.09 -26.95
CA ARG A 252 29.09 -0.77 -27.00
C ARG A 252 29.50 0.36 -26.03
N LEU A 253 29.12 0.16 -24.77
CA LEU A 253 29.65 0.85 -23.61
C LEU A 253 31.14 0.45 -23.56
N ASN A 254 32.04 1.36 -23.21
CA ASN A 254 33.41 0.98 -22.87
C ASN A 254 33.36 0.05 -21.65
N PHE A 255 33.36 -1.27 -21.85
CA PHE A 255 33.29 -2.22 -20.75
C PHE A 255 34.68 -2.47 -20.14
N GLY A 256 34.74 -2.45 -18.82
CA GLY A 256 35.87 -3.00 -18.06
C GLY A 256 35.65 -4.48 -17.81
N ILE A 257 36.69 -5.29 -17.94
CA ILE A 257 36.65 -6.71 -17.55
C ILE A 257 37.06 -6.79 -16.08
N PHE A 258 36.14 -7.22 -15.22
CA PHE A 258 36.39 -7.51 -13.82
C PHE A 258 37.05 -8.88 -13.69
N GLU A 259 38.33 -8.85 -13.34
CA GLU A 259 39.17 -10.03 -13.19
C GLU A 259 39.02 -10.61 -11.77
N THR A 260 39.28 -11.90 -11.60
CA THR A 260 39.22 -12.58 -10.31
C THR A 260 40.20 -11.95 -9.30
N LEU A 261 41.34 -11.46 -9.79
CA LEU A 261 42.34 -10.75 -8.99
C LEU A 261 41.83 -9.41 -8.46
N ASP A 262 40.79 -8.82 -9.07
CA ASP A 262 40.20 -7.57 -8.58
C ASP A 262 39.48 -7.74 -7.25
N TYR A 263 39.19 -8.97 -6.84
CA TYR A 263 38.71 -9.24 -5.49
C TYR A 263 39.74 -8.89 -4.41
N ASN A 264 41.02 -8.75 -4.75
CA ASN A 264 42.07 -8.30 -3.84
C ASN A 264 42.10 -6.77 -3.66
N LEU A 265 41.47 -6.02 -4.56
CA LEU A 265 41.32 -4.57 -4.45
C LEU A 265 40.19 -4.24 -3.47
N ASN A 266 40.36 -3.16 -2.71
CA ASN A 266 39.29 -2.61 -1.88
C ASN A 266 38.21 -1.91 -2.72
N LEU A 267 37.07 -1.57 -2.14
CA LEU A 267 35.93 -0.99 -2.86
C LEU A 267 36.27 0.36 -3.50
N GLU A 268 37.09 1.17 -2.85
CA GLU A 268 37.56 2.46 -3.37
C GLU A 268 38.48 2.25 -4.59
N GLU A 269 39.44 1.33 -4.49
CA GLU A 269 40.33 0.94 -5.58
C GLU A 269 39.56 0.37 -6.77
N ARG A 270 38.57 -0.49 -6.54
CA ARG A 270 37.69 -1.01 -7.59
C ARG A 270 36.86 0.12 -8.22
N SER A 271 36.36 1.05 -7.42
CA SER A 271 35.63 2.22 -7.89
C SER A 271 36.48 3.10 -8.81
N VAL A 272 37.74 3.33 -8.44
CA VAL A 272 38.69 4.09 -9.27
C VAL A 272 39.06 3.32 -10.53
N LYS A 273 39.39 2.02 -10.41
CA LYS A 273 39.76 1.16 -11.55
C LYS A 273 38.65 1.12 -12.60
N TYR A 274 37.40 0.97 -12.15
CA TYR A 274 36.24 0.80 -13.03
C TYR A 274 35.46 2.08 -13.35
N GLY A 275 35.76 3.21 -12.71
CA GLY A 275 35.01 4.46 -12.84
C GLY A 275 35.00 5.05 -14.25
N LYS A 276 36.01 4.75 -15.08
CA LYS A 276 36.11 5.20 -16.48
C LYS A 276 35.33 4.35 -17.49
N PHE A 277 34.84 3.18 -17.07
CA PHE A 277 34.18 2.23 -17.96
C PHE A 277 32.67 2.37 -17.85
N ASP A 278 32.00 2.45 -18.98
CA ASP A 278 30.55 2.58 -19.15
C ASP A 278 29.75 1.37 -18.59
N GLY A 279 30.38 0.20 -18.52
CA GLY A 279 29.87 -1.00 -17.86
C GLY A 279 31.00 -1.90 -17.38
N ILE A 280 30.69 -2.91 -16.57
CA ILE A 280 31.69 -3.85 -16.06
C ILE A 280 31.19 -5.27 -16.33
N LEU A 281 32.02 -6.14 -16.91
CA LEU A 281 31.72 -7.55 -17.16
C LEU A 281 32.57 -8.43 -16.25
N CYS A 282 31.96 -9.42 -15.61
CA CYS A 282 32.69 -10.43 -14.87
C CYS A 282 33.36 -11.42 -15.82
N GLU A 283 34.68 -11.62 -15.71
CA GLU A 283 35.40 -12.58 -16.56
C GLU A 283 34.91 -14.02 -16.39
N GLU A 284 34.54 -14.41 -15.17
CA GLU A 284 34.21 -15.81 -14.86
C GLU A 284 32.84 -16.21 -15.41
N CYS A 285 31.85 -15.32 -15.34
CA CYS A 285 30.47 -15.64 -15.69
C CYS A 285 29.92 -14.86 -16.88
N ASN A 286 30.70 -13.94 -17.45
CA ASN A 286 30.33 -13.06 -18.57
C ASN A 286 29.01 -12.32 -18.32
N LYS A 287 28.73 -11.95 -17.06
CA LYS A 287 27.57 -11.14 -16.70
C LYS A 287 27.98 -9.73 -16.35
N VAL A 288 27.09 -8.78 -16.67
CA VAL A 288 27.22 -7.38 -16.26
C VAL A 288 27.19 -7.26 -14.73
N ILE A 289 28.20 -6.60 -14.20
CA ILE A 289 28.31 -6.22 -12.80
C ILE A 289 27.59 -4.90 -12.58
N ASN A 290 26.78 -4.84 -11.53
CA ASN A 290 26.14 -3.60 -11.12
C ASN A 290 27.19 -2.64 -10.51
N ARG A 291 27.30 -1.45 -11.09
CA ARG A 291 28.22 -0.38 -10.69
C ARG A 291 28.07 0.07 -9.23
N TYR A 292 26.93 -0.15 -8.59
CA TYR A 292 26.74 0.21 -7.18
C TYR A 292 27.54 -0.72 -6.25
N TYR A 293 27.69 -1.98 -6.62
CA TYR A 293 28.31 -3.00 -5.77
C TYR A 293 29.78 -3.24 -6.14
N ILE A 294 30.14 -3.10 -7.42
CA ILE A 294 31.50 -3.31 -7.96
C ILE A 294 32.09 -4.67 -7.51
N TYR A 295 31.23 -5.69 -7.49
CA TYR A 295 31.58 -7.10 -7.42
C TYR A 295 30.53 -7.91 -8.17
N CYS A 296 30.91 -9.07 -8.69
CA CYS A 296 29.95 -9.95 -9.36
C CYS A 296 29.00 -10.61 -8.34
N THR A 297 27.75 -10.16 -8.31
CA THR A 297 26.69 -10.73 -7.45
C THR A 297 26.40 -12.18 -7.81
N TYR A 298 26.45 -12.53 -9.10
CA TYR A 298 26.21 -13.89 -9.54
C TYR A 298 27.28 -14.88 -9.07
N CYS A 299 28.57 -14.51 -9.17
CA CYS A 299 29.66 -15.32 -8.62
C CYS A 299 29.59 -15.35 -7.08
N TYR A 300 29.31 -14.21 -6.45
CA TYR A 300 29.12 -14.14 -4.99
C TYR A 300 28.04 -15.08 -4.49
N ASP A 301 26.88 -15.13 -5.16
CA ASP A 301 25.77 -15.99 -4.75
C ASP A 301 26.11 -17.48 -4.87
N LYS A 302 26.90 -17.84 -5.89
CA LYS A 302 27.39 -19.21 -6.12
C LYS A 302 28.58 -19.62 -5.25
N GLU A 303 29.37 -18.68 -4.73
CA GLU A 303 30.53 -19.00 -3.90
C GLU A 303 30.10 -19.72 -2.62
N THR A 304 30.76 -20.85 -2.36
CA THR A 304 30.52 -21.75 -1.24
C THR A 304 31.57 -21.64 -0.15
N ASP A 305 32.76 -21.10 -0.44
CA ASP A 305 33.77 -20.81 0.57
C ASP A 305 33.40 -19.51 1.31
N THR A 306 33.14 -19.60 2.62
CA THR A 306 32.71 -18.45 3.43
C THR A 306 33.75 -17.33 3.44
N ASN A 307 35.05 -17.67 3.47
CA ASN A 307 36.13 -16.69 3.50
C ASN A 307 36.19 -15.95 2.18
N LYS A 308 36.22 -16.67 1.05
CA LYS A 308 36.23 -16.07 -0.28
C LYS A 308 34.99 -15.18 -0.48
N LYS A 309 33.82 -15.69 -0.12
CA LYS A 309 32.56 -14.94 -0.19
C LYS A 309 32.59 -13.65 0.62
N GLY A 310 33.18 -13.70 1.82
CA GLY A 310 33.42 -12.53 2.66
C GLY A 310 34.32 -11.52 1.96
N HIS A 311 35.48 -11.96 1.48
CA HIS A 311 36.44 -11.14 0.75
C HIS A 311 35.86 -10.48 -0.51
N MET A 312 34.97 -11.17 -1.22
CA MET A 312 34.35 -10.64 -2.43
C MET A 312 33.58 -9.33 -2.19
N LYS A 313 32.88 -9.23 -1.05
CA LYS A 313 31.95 -8.14 -0.75
C LYS A 313 32.45 -7.17 0.33
N PHE A 314 33.17 -7.68 1.33
CA PHE A 314 33.55 -6.95 2.54
C PHE A 314 35.07 -6.85 2.72
N GLU A 315 35.84 -7.25 1.70
CA GLU A 315 37.31 -7.28 1.77
C GLU A 315 37.78 -8.09 2.98
N SER A 316 38.68 -7.55 3.80
CA SER A 316 39.15 -8.21 5.02
C SER A 316 38.33 -7.86 6.27
N ASN A 317 37.35 -6.95 6.19
CA ASN A 317 36.59 -6.46 7.35
C ASN A 317 35.23 -7.16 7.53
N PHE A 318 35.23 -8.49 7.63
CA PHE A 318 34.02 -9.26 7.93
C PHE A 318 34.23 -10.25 9.08
N GLY A 319 33.14 -10.54 9.78
CA GLY A 319 33.10 -11.56 10.82
C GLY A 319 32.50 -12.87 10.29
N ILE A 320 33.02 -14.00 10.78
CA ILE A 320 32.39 -15.32 10.58
C ILE A 320 31.64 -15.70 11.85
N PHE A 321 30.35 -15.94 11.70
CA PHE A 321 29.45 -16.36 12.77
C PHE A 321 29.42 -17.88 12.84
N LYS A 322 30.07 -18.41 13.88
CA LYS A 322 30.06 -19.83 14.21
C LYS A 322 28.80 -20.19 15.00
N THR A 323 28.30 -21.40 14.82
CA THR A 323 27.13 -21.94 15.55
C THR A 323 27.34 -21.93 17.06
N SER A 324 28.57 -22.12 17.54
CA SER A 324 28.90 -22.04 18.98
C SER A 324 28.65 -20.66 19.59
N TYR A 325 28.59 -19.60 18.78
CA TYR A 325 28.29 -18.25 19.27
C TYR A 325 26.81 -18.01 19.56
N TYR A 326 25.93 -18.96 19.26
CA TYR A 326 24.58 -18.93 19.83
C TYR A 326 24.60 -18.98 21.36
N ASN A 327 25.66 -19.49 22.00
CA ASN A 327 25.78 -19.46 23.46
C ASN A 327 25.93 -18.05 24.04
N LEU A 328 26.44 -17.09 23.26
CA LEU A 328 26.50 -15.69 23.64
C LEU A 328 25.08 -15.09 23.60
N ASP A 329 24.79 -14.23 24.57
CA ASP A 329 23.62 -13.37 24.55
C ASP A 329 23.69 -12.32 23.42
N LEU A 330 22.62 -11.55 23.24
CA LEU A 330 22.54 -10.60 22.15
C LEU A 330 23.57 -9.47 22.29
N GLU A 331 23.82 -9.01 23.51
CA GLU A 331 24.82 -7.98 23.80
C GLU A 331 26.25 -8.46 23.53
N GLY A 332 26.59 -9.68 23.91
CA GLY A 332 27.88 -10.30 23.64
C GLY A 332 28.14 -10.46 22.14
N ARG A 333 27.11 -10.82 21.36
CA ARG A 333 27.23 -10.86 19.89
C ARG A 333 27.38 -9.47 19.28
N ARG A 334 26.65 -8.47 19.79
CA ARG A 334 26.79 -7.06 19.40
C ARG A 334 28.20 -6.54 19.64
N ALA A 335 28.74 -6.76 20.84
CA ALA A 335 30.09 -6.35 21.21
C ALA A 335 31.14 -7.02 20.32
N LYS A 336 30.95 -8.31 20.01
CA LYS A 336 31.88 -9.07 19.18
C LYS A 336 31.86 -8.67 17.70
N TYR A 337 30.68 -8.47 17.13
CA TYR A 337 30.53 -8.29 15.69
C TYR A 337 30.21 -6.86 15.22
N GLY A 338 29.93 -5.94 16.14
CA GLY A 338 29.46 -4.59 15.79
C GLY A 338 30.42 -3.76 14.95
N LYS A 339 31.73 -4.08 14.97
CA LYS A 339 32.79 -3.36 14.23
C LYS A 339 33.02 -3.86 12.80
N PHE A 340 32.60 -5.08 12.46
CA PHE A 340 32.78 -5.64 11.11
C PHE A 340 31.78 -5.02 10.14
N ASP A 341 32.12 -4.91 8.86
CA ASP A 341 31.20 -4.40 7.83
C ASP A 341 30.11 -5.42 7.49
N GLY A 342 30.48 -6.70 7.44
CA GLY A 342 29.59 -7.82 7.20
C GLY A 342 29.78 -8.96 8.20
N ILE A 343 28.75 -9.78 8.36
CA ILE A 343 28.82 -11.02 9.13
C ILE A 343 28.30 -12.15 8.24
N LEU A 344 29.09 -13.21 8.07
CA LEU A 344 28.68 -14.40 7.32
C LEU A 344 28.46 -15.58 8.26
N CYS A 345 27.37 -16.32 8.07
CA CYS A 345 27.13 -17.55 8.78
C CYS A 345 28.01 -18.68 8.23
N GLU A 346 28.78 -19.33 9.10
CA GLU A 346 29.66 -20.46 8.75
C GLU A 346 28.87 -21.66 8.20
N GLU A 347 27.64 -21.87 8.66
CA GLU A 347 26.84 -23.06 8.33
C GLU A 347 26.16 -22.96 6.96
N CYS A 348 25.70 -21.76 6.57
CA CYS A 348 24.91 -21.57 5.35
C CYS A 348 25.50 -20.56 4.36
N ASN A 349 26.63 -19.93 4.70
CA ASN A 349 27.31 -18.91 3.88
C ASN A 349 26.41 -17.73 3.49
N LYS A 350 25.36 -17.49 4.27
CA LYS A 350 24.48 -16.33 4.10
C LYS A 350 24.91 -15.22 5.04
N GLU A 351 24.71 -14.00 4.57
CA GLU A 351 24.93 -12.79 5.35
C GLU A 351 23.91 -12.67 6.48
N ILE A 352 24.41 -12.39 7.68
CA ILE A 352 23.64 -12.10 8.87
C ILE A 352 23.39 -10.61 8.92
N LYS A 353 22.11 -10.23 8.97
CA LYS A 353 21.73 -8.83 9.14
C LYS A 353 22.14 -8.35 10.54
N LYS A 354 22.87 -7.23 10.60
CA LYS A 354 23.38 -6.65 11.85
C LYS A 354 22.30 -6.32 12.89
N HIS A 355 21.03 -6.12 12.53
CA HIS A 355 20.00 -5.88 13.56
C HIS A 355 19.59 -7.16 14.30
N HIS A 356 19.83 -8.34 13.72
CA HIS A 356 19.48 -9.63 14.33
C HIS A 356 20.64 -10.23 15.12
N TYR A 357 21.88 -10.14 14.63
CA TYR A 357 23.04 -10.85 15.22
C TYR A 357 22.82 -12.38 15.39
N TYR A 358 21.99 -12.97 14.55
CA TYR A 358 21.81 -14.41 14.39
C TYR A 358 21.46 -14.72 12.94
N CYS A 359 21.74 -15.94 12.48
CA CYS A 359 21.41 -16.32 11.11
C CYS A 359 19.93 -16.64 10.97
N THR A 360 19.17 -15.78 10.28
CA THR A 360 17.74 -15.98 10.01
C THR A 360 17.50 -17.20 9.13
N TYR A 361 18.39 -17.48 8.18
CA TYR A 361 18.25 -18.65 7.31
C TYR A 361 18.38 -19.97 8.09
N CYS A 362 19.37 -20.07 8.98
CA CYS A 362 19.48 -21.25 9.87
C CYS A 362 18.31 -21.31 10.85
N TYR A 363 17.86 -20.16 11.37
CA TYR A 363 16.71 -20.09 12.28
C TYR A 363 15.43 -20.60 11.62
N ASP A 364 15.18 -20.24 10.36
CA ASP A 364 13.99 -20.67 9.61
C ASP A 364 13.99 -22.18 9.37
N ARG A 365 15.17 -22.77 9.10
CA ARG A 365 15.36 -24.22 8.90
C ARG A 365 15.34 -25.04 10.18
N GLU A 366 15.69 -24.45 11.32
CA GLU A 366 15.63 -25.13 12.61
C GLU A 366 14.18 -25.57 12.91
N THR A 367 14.00 -26.72 13.54
CA THR A 367 12.67 -27.25 13.92
C THR A 367 12.54 -27.39 15.42
N ASP A 368 13.66 -27.55 16.13
CA ASP A 368 13.69 -27.57 17.58
C ASP A 368 13.41 -26.17 18.12
N THR A 369 12.29 -26.05 18.82
CA THR A 369 11.84 -24.78 19.40
C THR A 369 12.84 -24.25 20.44
N ASN A 370 13.47 -25.11 21.24
CA ASN A 370 14.48 -24.71 22.21
C ASN A 370 15.75 -24.19 21.54
N LYS A 371 16.18 -24.81 20.45
CA LYS A 371 17.29 -24.27 19.65
C LYS A 371 16.95 -22.93 19.02
N LYS A 372 15.76 -22.76 18.43
CA LYS A 372 15.32 -21.44 17.91
C LYS A 372 15.36 -20.34 18.96
N ARG A 373 14.93 -20.66 20.18
CA ARG A 373 14.95 -19.73 21.32
C ARG A 373 16.38 -19.31 21.66
N HIS A 374 17.27 -20.29 21.78
CA HIS A 374 18.69 -20.07 22.04
C HIS A 374 19.39 -19.28 20.92
N MET A 375 19.02 -19.53 19.66
CA MET A 375 19.52 -18.74 18.54
C MET A 375 19.13 -17.26 18.62
N THR A 376 17.94 -16.96 19.15
CA THR A 376 17.40 -15.59 19.22
C THR A 376 17.98 -14.81 20.40
N PHE A 377 17.95 -15.40 21.60
CA PHE A 377 18.28 -14.71 22.86
C PHE A 377 19.60 -15.16 23.50
N GLY A 378 20.23 -16.18 22.93
CA GLY A 378 21.35 -16.86 23.57
C GLY A 378 20.90 -17.61 24.81
N SER A 379 21.72 -17.57 25.85
CA SER A 379 21.44 -18.25 27.13
C SER A 379 20.64 -17.36 28.11
N ASN A 380 20.43 -16.08 27.78
CA ASN A 380 19.83 -15.08 28.69
C ASN A 380 18.32 -14.89 28.46
N PHE A 381 17.54 -15.98 28.44
CA PHE A 381 16.08 -15.94 28.32
C PHE A 381 15.37 -16.67 29.46
N GLY A 382 14.11 -16.30 29.70
CA GLY A 382 13.26 -16.90 30.72
C GLY A 382 12.04 -17.59 30.13
N ILE A 383 11.54 -18.62 30.83
CA ILE A 383 10.22 -19.21 30.58
C ILE A 383 9.22 -18.56 31.53
N LEU A 384 8.08 -18.14 30.99
CA LEU A 384 7.01 -17.47 31.73
C LEU A 384 6.39 -18.41 32.77
N ASP A 385 6.50 -18.02 34.03
CA ASP A 385 5.96 -18.74 35.19
C ASP A 385 4.64 -18.10 35.63
N TYR A 386 3.54 -18.81 35.39
CA TYR A 386 2.21 -18.31 35.73
C TYR A 386 1.92 -18.34 37.24
N ASN A 387 2.70 -19.07 38.04
CA ASN A 387 2.51 -19.13 39.50
C ASN A 387 3.00 -17.84 40.18
N LEU A 388 3.82 -17.05 39.50
CA LEU A 388 4.25 -15.74 39.97
C LEU A 388 3.21 -14.67 39.68
N ASN A 389 3.03 -13.74 40.63
CA ASN A 389 2.24 -12.54 40.41
C ASN A 389 2.99 -11.52 39.53
N LEU A 390 2.27 -10.50 39.04
CA LEU A 390 2.83 -9.52 38.09
C LEU A 390 4.08 -8.79 38.64
N LYS A 391 4.12 -8.50 39.94
CA LYS A 391 5.26 -7.83 40.58
C LYS A 391 6.49 -8.74 40.63
N GLU A 392 6.29 -10.02 40.96
CA GLU A 392 7.34 -11.04 40.95
C GLU A 392 7.89 -11.29 39.55
N ARG A 393 7.02 -11.40 38.53
CA ARG A 393 7.45 -11.57 37.13
C ARG A 393 8.30 -10.39 36.65
N ARG A 394 7.89 -9.17 36.99
CA ARG A 394 8.68 -7.96 36.70
C ARG A 394 10.08 -8.07 37.28
N ALA A 395 10.19 -8.41 38.56
CA ALA A 395 11.49 -8.53 39.22
C ALA A 395 12.34 -9.68 38.65
N LYS A 396 11.75 -10.86 38.41
CA LYS A 396 12.45 -12.05 37.92
C LYS A 396 12.99 -11.87 36.50
N TYR A 397 12.25 -11.19 35.63
CA TYR A 397 12.55 -11.15 34.19
C TYR A 397 13.08 -9.80 33.69
N MET A 398 13.32 -8.82 34.57
CA MET A 398 13.74 -7.46 34.18
C MET A 398 15.03 -7.43 33.35
N ASN A 399 15.98 -8.31 33.67
CA ASN A 399 17.33 -8.32 33.08
C ASN A 399 17.53 -9.41 32.01
N LEU A 400 16.46 -10.15 31.66
CA LEU A 400 16.53 -11.16 30.61
C LEU A 400 16.29 -10.52 29.25
N ASP A 401 16.90 -11.05 28.20
CA ASP A 401 16.75 -10.54 26.83
C ASP A 401 15.38 -10.87 26.23
N GLY A 402 14.81 -12.01 26.61
CA GLY A 402 13.49 -12.45 26.16
C GLY A 402 12.76 -13.27 27.22
N ILE A 403 11.43 -13.27 27.16
CA ILE A 403 10.58 -14.13 27.97
C ILE A 403 9.66 -14.90 27.03
N LEU A 404 9.53 -16.20 27.23
CA LEU A 404 8.77 -17.07 26.34
C LEU A 404 7.61 -17.72 27.07
N CYS A 405 6.48 -17.84 26.39
CA CYS A 405 5.36 -18.62 26.90
C CYS A 405 5.56 -20.09 26.58
N GLU A 406 5.56 -20.95 27.59
CA GLU A 406 5.64 -22.40 27.41
C GLU A 406 4.45 -22.97 26.63
N LYS A 407 3.24 -22.40 26.83
CA LYS A 407 2.01 -22.92 26.21
C LYS A 407 1.95 -22.75 24.69
N CYS A 408 2.32 -21.58 24.19
CA CYS A 408 2.23 -21.27 22.75
C CYS A 408 3.59 -21.16 22.06
N ASN A 409 4.68 -21.30 22.81
CA ASN A 409 6.06 -21.15 22.35
C ASN A 409 6.40 -19.78 21.76
N GLN A 410 5.57 -18.75 21.96
CA GLN A 410 5.83 -17.39 21.49
C GLN A 410 6.56 -16.55 22.53
N GLU A 411 7.37 -15.61 22.06
CA GLU A 411 7.94 -14.55 22.90
C GLU A 411 6.81 -13.65 23.40
N ILE A 412 6.85 -13.32 24.68
CA ILE A 412 5.91 -12.36 25.26
C ILE A 412 6.48 -10.96 25.19
N ASN A 413 5.60 -9.99 24.97
CA ASN A 413 5.98 -8.60 25.10
C ASN A 413 6.26 -8.26 26.58
N LYS A 414 7.48 -7.82 26.89
CA LYS A 414 7.92 -7.46 28.25
C LYS A 414 7.08 -6.34 28.88
N HIS A 415 6.36 -5.53 28.12
CA HIS A 415 5.45 -4.53 28.70
C HIS A 415 4.31 -5.18 29.50
N TYR A 416 3.89 -6.39 29.13
CA TYR A 416 2.75 -7.06 29.73
C TYR A 416 3.15 -8.06 30.82
N TYR A 417 4.30 -8.74 30.69
CA TYR A 417 4.72 -9.84 31.58
C TYR A 417 3.69 -10.99 31.69
N TYR A 418 2.85 -11.16 30.66
CA TYR A 418 2.01 -12.33 30.41
C TYR A 418 1.90 -12.55 28.91
N CYS A 419 1.49 -13.76 28.49
CA CYS A 419 1.28 -14.04 27.07
C CYS A 419 -0.10 -13.54 26.63
N ALA A 420 -0.12 -12.44 25.85
CA ALA A 420 -1.35 -11.88 25.30
C ALA A 420 -2.10 -12.88 24.41
N TYR A 421 -1.38 -13.61 23.55
CA TYR A 421 -1.98 -14.60 22.66
C TYR A 421 -2.72 -15.72 23.40
N CYS A 422 -2.08 -16.32 24.43
CA CYS A 422 -2.73 -17.33 25.26
C CYS A 422 -3.90 -16.75 26.06
N HIS A 423 -3.74 -15.54 26.60
CA HIS A 423 -4.78 -14.86 27.36
C HIS A 423 -6.03 -14.59 26.50
N ASP A 424 -5.85 -14.14 25.26
CA ASP A 424 -6.97 -13.78 24.38
C ASP A 424 -7.75 -15.00 23.92
N LYS A 425 -7.07 -16.14 23.74
CA LYS A 425 -7.68 -17.44 23.44
C LYS A 425 -8.35 -18.10 24.63
N GLU A 426 -7.95 -17.78 25.85
CA GLU A 426 -8.52 -18.36 27.06
C GLU A 426 -9.95 -17.85 27.29
N THR A 427 -10.88 -18.78 27.52
CA THR A 427 -12.30 -18.50 27.75
C THR A 427 -12.67 -18.56 29.22
N ASP A 428 -11.96 -19.37 30.02
CA ASP A 428 -12.21 -19.45 31.46
C ASP A 428 -11.72 -18.17 32.14
N VAL A 429 -12.64 -17.47 32.82
CA VAL A 429 -12.38 -16.17 33.45
C VAL A 429 -11.31 -16.26 34.54
N ILE A 430 -11.31 -17.35 35.31
CA ILE A 430 -10.38 -17.58 36.42
C ILE A 430 -8.99 -17.83 35.84
N VAL A 431 -8.87 -18.73 34.85
CA VAL A 431 -7.59 -19.04 34.20
C VAL A 431 -7.04 -17.81 33.47
N LYS A 432 -7.90 -17.09 32.75
CA LYS A 432 -7.54 -15.85 32.03
C LYS A 432 -7.02 -14.77 32.98
N SER A 433 -7.70 -14.58 34.11
CA SER A 433 -7.28 -13.64 35.15
C SER A 433 -5.97 -14.08 35.81
N HIS A 434 -5.80 -15.38 36.08
CA HIS A 434 -4.57 -15.94 36.63
C HIS A 434 -3.38 -15.75 35.67
N MET A 435 -3.60 -15.89 34.35
CA MET A 435 -2.55 -15.62 33.36
C MET A 435 -2.04 -14.19 33.46
N LYS A 436 -2.94 -13.20 33.63
CA LYS A 436 -2.60 -11.78 33.66
C LYS A 436 -2.03 -11.33 35.01
N PHE A 437 -2.64 -11.74 36.11
CA PHE A 437 -2.36 -11.21 37.45
C PHE A 437 -1.55 -12.18 38.34
N GLY A 438 -1.45 -13.46 37.96
CA GLY A 438 -0.94 -14.54 38.81
C GLY A 438 -1.95 -14.92 39.90
N PRO A 439 -1.52 -15.41 41.06
CA PRO A 439 -2.43 -15.86 42.13
C PRO A 439 -3.11 -14.71 42.91
N ASN A 440 -2.63 -13.47 42.79
CA ASN A 440 -3.08 -12.34 43.61
C ASN A 440 -4.27 -11.57 43.01
N PHE A 441 -5.37 -12.27 42.71
CA PHE A 441 -6.63 -11.66 42.29
C PHE A 441 -7.84 -12.35 42.93
N ARG A 442 -9.00 -11.68 42.87
CA ARG A 442 -10.28 -12.27 43.25
C ARG A 442 -11.38 -11.94 42.24
N ILE A 443 -12.29 -12.88 42.05
CA ILE A 443 -13.50 -12.66 41.25
C ILE A 443 -14.53 -11.90 42.09
N PHE A 444 -15.11 -10.87 41.48
CA PHE A 444 -16.29 -10.16 41.96
C PHE A 444 -17.53 -10.86 41.41
N GLU A 445 -18.24 -11.51 42.31
CA GLU A 445 -19.39 -12.36 42.03
C GLU A 445 -20.65 -11.52 41.88
N THR A 446 -21.65 -12.06 41.20
CA THR A 446 -22.94 -11.39 41.02
C THR A 446 -23.64 -11.07 42.35
N PHE A 447 -23.44 -11.87 43.41
CA PHE A 447 -24.04 -11.60 44.72
C PHE A 447 -23.36 -10.46 45.49
N ASP A 448 -22.14 -10.06 45.11
CA ASP A 448 -21.44 -8.94 45.76
C ASP A 448 -22.11 -7.59 45.51
N TYR A 449 -23.00 -7.51 44.53
CA TYR A 449 -23.84 -6.31 44.34
C TYR A 449 -24.78 -6.04 45.52
N ASN A 450 -25.09 -7.07 46.33
CA ASN A 450 -25.92 -6.92 47.54
C ASN A 450 -25.13 -6.34 48.73
N LEU A 451 -23.79 -6.42 48.69
CA LEU A 451 -22.94 -5.83 49.72
C LEU A 451 -22.89 -4.32 49.54
N ASN A 452 -22.85 -3.59 50.65
CA ASN A 452 -22.56 -2.16 50.64
C ASN A 452 -21.06 -1.89 50.34
N LEU A 453 -20.70 -0.63 50.10
CA LEU A 453 -19.33 -0.27 49.70
C LEU A 453 -18.28 -0.65 50.75
N GLU A 454 -18.58 -0.47 52.04
CA GLU A 454 -17.66 -0.79 53.14
C GLU A 454 -17.45 -2.30 53.29
N GLU A 455 -18.52 -3.09 53.14
CA GLU A 455 -18.44 -4.56 53.12
C GLU A 455 -17.56 -5.06 51.97
N ARG A 456 -17.69 -4.48 50.77
CA ARG A 456 -16.84 -4.84 49.62
C ARG A 456 -15.38 -4.44 49.84
N LYS A 457 -15.13 -3.26 50.40
CA LYS A 457 -13.77 -2.81 50.76
C LYS A 457 -13.10 -3.82 51.68
N VAL A 458 -13.81 -4.30 52.71
CA VAL A 458 -13.29 -5.30 53.64
C VAL A 458 -13.05 -6.63 52.93
N LYS A 459 -14.03 -7.15 52.17
CA LYS A 459 -13.92 -8.43 51.45
C LYS A 459 -12.72 -8.47 50.50
N TYR A 460 -12.46 -7.36 49.81
CA TYR A 460 -11.46 -7.30 48.74
C TYR A 460 -10.14 -6.63 49.13
N LYS A 461 -9.98 -6.18 50.38
CA LYS A 461 -8.84 -5.37 50.86
C LYS A 461 -7.47 -5.97 50.51
N ASN A 462 -7.32 -7.27 50.68
CA ASN A 462 -6.03 -7.97 50.60
C ASN A 462 -5.66 -8.44 49.19
N TYR A 463 -6.56 -8.33 48.21
CA TYR A 463 -6.30 -8.81 46.84
C TYR A 463 -5.71 -7.70 45.98
N GLY A 464 -4.68 -8.00 45.19
CA GLY A 464 -4.06 -7.03 44.28
C GLY A 464 -5.04 -6.53 43.22
N HIS A 465 -5.82 -7.45 42.64
CA HIS A 465 -6.75 -7.19 41.55
C HIS A 465 -8.13 -7.80 41.84
N ILE A 466 -9.18 -7.16 41.31
CA ILE A 466 -10.56 -7.62 41.39
C ILE A 466 -11.10 -7.70 39.96
N VAL A 467 -11.71 -8.82 39.56
CA VAL A 467 -12.21 -9.01 38.19
C VAL A 467 -13.70 -9.34 38.22
N CYS A 468 -14.50 -8.67 37.40
CA CYS A 468 -15.93 -8.95 37.32
C CYS A 468 -16.20 -10.28 36.62
N GLU A 469 -16.95 -11.15 37.28
CA GLU A 469 -17.41 -12.44 36.74
C GLU A 469 -18.13 -12.32 35.39
N LYS A 470 -19.00 -11.31 35.24
CA LYS A 470 -19.90 -11.18 34.07
C LYS A 470 -19.22 -10.65 32.81
N CYS A 471 -18.28 -9.71 32.96
CA CYS A 471 -17.72 -8.97 31.82
C CYS A 471 -16.20 -9.07 31.72
N ASN A 472 -15.54 -9.84 32.59
CA ASN A 472 -14.10 -10.08 32.63
C ASN A 472 -13.24 -8.81 32.75
N ASN A 473 -13.85 -7.69 33.13
CA ASN A 473 -13.16 -6.43 33.30
C ASN A 473 -12.64 -6.30 34.73
N GLU A 474 -11.43 -5.75 34.84
CA GLU A 474 -10.84 -5.39 36.12
C GLU A 474 -11.64 -4.25 36.77
N ILE A 475 -12.00 -4.44 38.04
CA ILE A 475 -12.69 -3.46 38.87
C ILE A 475 -11.64 -2.59 39.54
N LYS A 476 -11.68 -1.29 39.26
CA LYS A 476 -10.82 -0.33 39.95
C LYS A 476 -11.21 -0.30 41.44
N LYS A 477 -10.22 -0.49 42.32
CA LYS A 477 -10.40 -0.45 43.79
C LYS A 477 -11.01 0.86 44.30
N GLN A 478 -10.96 1.96 43.56
CA GLN A 478 -11.63 3.19 43.97
C GLN A 478 -13.16 3.07 44.00
N TYR A 479 -13.74 2.15 43.22
CA TYR A 479 -15.19 1.98 43.10
C TYR A 479 -15.72 0.72 43.79
N TYR A 480 -14.89 -0.33 43.93
CA TYR A 480 -15.31 -1.67 44.40
C TYR A 480 -16.62 -2.15 43.73
N ASN A 481 -16.78 -1.80 42.46
CA ASN A 481 -17.98 -2.03 41.69
C ASN A 481 -17.65 -2.04 40.19
N CYS A 482 -18.34 -2.88 39.42
CA CYS A 482 -18.13 -2.92 37.98
C CYS A 482 -19.06 -1.93 37.28
N ASN A 483 -18.52 -0.79 36.85
CA ASN A 483 -19.31 0.25 36.17
C ASN A 483 -20.01 -0.24 34.89
N TYR A 484 -19.41 -1.19 34.17
CA TYR A 484 -20.01 -1.79 32.97
C TYR A 484 -21.27 -2.61 33.26
N CYS A 485 -21.26 -3.34 34.39
CA CYS A 485 -22.37 -4.22 34.77
C CYS A 485 -23.35 -3.55 35.74
N TYR A 486 -22.97 -2.40 36.32
CA TYR A 486 -23.77 -1.68 37.31
C TYR A 486 -25.10 -1.18 36.74
N HIS A 487 -25.12 -0.63 35.53
CA HIS A 487 -26.35 -0.15 34.88
C HIS A 487 -27.35 -1.28 34.58
N ASN A 488 -26.87 -2.47 34.21
CA ASN A 488 -27.75 -3.62 33.95
C ASN A 488 -28.32 -4.25 35.23
N ASN A 489 -27.57 -4.24 36.33
CA ASN A 489 -28.04 -4.84 37.60
C ASN A 489 -29.01 -3.92 38.38
N GLN A 490 -28.95 -2.60 38.23
CA GLN A 490 -29.93 -1.68 38.86
C GLN A 490 -31.36 -1.90 38.33
N ILE A 491 -31.51 -2.22 37.04
CA ILE A 491 -32.80 -2.58 36.42
C ILE A 491 -33.37 -3.87 37.01
N ILE A 492 -32.51 -4.86 37.30
CA ILE A 492 -32.92 -6.15 37.88
C ILE A 492 -33.28 -6.01 39.37
N ILE A 493 -32.47 -5.27 40.14
CA ILE A 493 -32.73 -5.02 41.57
C ILE A 493 -34.02 -4.21 41.75
N ASN A 494 -34.30 -3.23 40.88
CA ASN A 494 -35.55 -2.46 40.94
C ASN A 494 -36.78 -3.31 40.56
N ARG A 495 -36.66 -4.23 39.59
CA ARG A 495 -37.73 -5.21 39.29
C ARG A 495 -38.04 -6.14 40.47
N CYS A 496 -37.01 -6.67 41.14
CA CYS A 496 -37.20 -7.54 42.30
C CYS A 496 -37.73 -6.79 43.54
N LYS A 497 -37.38 -5.51 43.72
CA LYS A 497 -37.97 -4.68 44.79
C LYS A 497 -39.46 -4.38 44.55
N ASN A 498 -39.87 -4.14 43.31
CA ASN A 498 -41.28 -3.92 42.97
C ASN A 498 -42.13 -5.18 43.19
N GLN A 499 -41.63 -6.37 42.86
CA GLN A 499 -42.33 -7.63 43.15
C GLN A 499 -42.46 -7.92 44.66
N LYS A 500 -41.50 -7.49 45.48
CA LYS A 500 -41.59 -7.60 46.94
C LYS A 500 -42.61 -6.63 47.56
N LEU A 501 -42.79 -5.45 46.95
CA LEU A 501 -43.84 -4.50 47.34
C LEU A 501 -45.23 -5.00 46.99
N GLU A 502 -45.41 -5.62 45.81
CA GLU A 502 -46.69 -6.23 45.41
C GLU A 502 -47.12 -7.36 46.36
N PHE A 503 -46.17 -8.16 46.87
CA PHE A 503 -46.47 -9.20 47.86
C PHE A 503 -46.77 -8.66 49.28
N GLN A 504 -46.26 -7.48 49.65
CA GLN A 504 -46.57 -6.84 50.94
C GLN A 504 -47.88 -6.03 50.91
N ILE A 505 -48.46 -5.79 49.73
CA ILE A 505 -49.78 -5.17 49.55
C ILE A 505 -50.89 -6.25 49.48
N MET A 506 -50.50 -7.53 49.39
CA MET A 506 -51.41 -8.70 49.34
C MET A 506 -51.51 -9.50 50.67
N ILE A 507 -51.05 -8.93 51.80
CA ILE A 507 -51.32 -9.40 53.16
C ILE A 507 -51.91 -8.23 53.93
#